data_AF-W7YJK1-F1
#
_entry.id   AF-W7YJK1-F1
#
_cell.length_a   1.000
_cell.length_b   1.000
_cell.length_c   1.000
_cell.angle_alpha   90.00
_cell.angle_beta   90.00
_cell.angle_gamma   90.00
#
_symmetry.space_group_name_H-M   'P 1'
#
loop_
_entity.id
_entity.type
_entity.pdbx_description
1 polymer ?
#
loop_
_entity_poly.entity_id
_entity_poly.type
_entity_poly.pdbx_seq_one_letter_code
_entity_poly.pdbx_strand_id
1 'polypeptide(L)' 'MKSIKLMLFGVSLILVCIYIQGEPGIQFYGNEFFIGLLGFIFIFIGFFMKNDRD' A
#
# COMPACT_ATOMS: atom_id res chain seq x y z
N MET A 1 -13.00 -8.63 10.02
CA MET A 1 -12.74 -8.92 8.58
C MET A 1 -12.52 -7.70 7.70
N LYS A 2 -13.31 -6.61 7.81
CA LYS A 2 -13.15 -5.42 6.95
C LYS A 2 -11.76 -4.74 7.07
N SER A 3 -11.21 -4.61 8.30
CA SER A 3 -9.88 -4.02 8.53
C SER A 3 -8.75 -4.83 7.90
N ILE A 4 -8.75 -6.16 8.08
CA ILE A 4 -7.75 -7.06 7.50
C ILE A 4 -7.74 -6.97 5.96
N LYS A 5 -8.91 -6.90 5.32
CA LYS A 5 -9.02 -6.72 3.86
C LYS A 5 -8.39 -5.39 3.41
N LEU A 6 -8.56 -4.33 4.19
CA LEU A 6 -8.02 -3.00 3.93
C LEU A 6 -6.49 -2.97 4.10
N MET A 7 -5.97 -3.67 5.12
CA MET A 7 -4.53 -3.88 5.28
C MET A 7 -3.92 -4.70 4.12
N LEU A 8 -4.58 -5.78 3.69
CA LEU A 8 -4.13 -6.60 2.55
C LEU A 8 -4.12 -5.79 1.25
N PHE A 9 -5.10 -4.92 1.05
CA PHE A 9 -5.11 -3.98 -0.06
C PHE A 9 -3.90 -3.04 -0.01
N GLY A 10 -3.59 -2.45 1.16
CA GLY A 10 -2.38 -1.65 1.34
C GLY A 10 -1.09 -2.41 1.02
N VAL A 11 -0.98 -3.67 1.45
CA VAL A 11 0.17 -4.54 1.13
C VAL A 11 0.28 -4.79 -0.38
N SER A 12 -0.84 -5.01 -1.08
CA SER A 12 -0.82 -5.19 -2.55
C SER A 12 -0.30 -3.96 -3.29
N LEU A 13 -0.63 -2.75 -2.83
CA LEU A 13 -0.14 -1.50 -3.41
C LEU A 13 1.38 -1.32 -3.21
N ILE A 14 1.91 -1.74 -2.05
CA ILE A 14 3.36 -1.73 -1.80
C ILE A 14 4.08 -2.71 -2.74
N LEU A 15 3.53 -3.90 -2.93
CA LEU A 15 4.09 -4.89 -3.87
C LEU A 15 4.11 -4.36 -5.31
N VAL A 16 3.04 -3.70 -5.74
CA VAL A 16 2.96 -3.06 -7.06
C VAL A 16 4.00 -1.94 -7.18
N CYS A 17 4.17 -1.10 -6.14
CA CYS A 17 5.20 -0.07 -6.12
C CYS A 17 6.60 -0.64 -6.33
N ILE A 18 6.95 -1.71 -5.60
CA ILE A 18 8.27 -2.36 -5.71
C ILE A 18 8.48 -2.95 -7.10
N TYR A 19 7.44 -3.59 -7.66
CA TYR A 19 7.51 -4.18 -9.00
C TYR A 19 7.72 -3.11 -10.08
N ILE A 20 6.95 -2.03 -10.05
CA ILE A 20 7.02 -0.96 -11.06
C ILE A 20 8.38 -0.24 -11.03
N GLN A 21 9.00 -0.06 -9.86
CA GLN A 21 10.34 0.54 -9.77
C GLN A 21 11.42 -0.24 -10.54
N GLY A 22 11.22 -1.53 -10.80
CA GLY A 22 12.15 -2.37 -11.57
C GLY A 22 11.81 -2.49 -13.05
N GLU A 23 10.67 -1.95 -13.51
CA GLU A 23 10.17 -2.12 -14.87
C GLU A 23 10.72 -1.03 -15.81
N PRO A 24 11.48 -1.38 -16.86
CA PRO A 24 12.05 -0.40 -17.80
C PRO A 24 11.00 0.31 -18.65
N GLY A 25 9.79 -0.26 -18.79
CA GLY A 25 8.69 0.33 -19.56
C GLY A 25 7.83 1.33 -18.78
N ILE A 26 7.95 1.37 -17.45
CA ILE A 26 7.11 2.20 -16.59
C ILE A 26 8.03 2.95 -15.62
N GLN A 27 8.59 4.05 -16.09
CA GLN A 27 9.44 4.93 -15.28
C GLN A 27 8.68 6.20 -14.93
N PHE A 28 8.18 6.27 -13.71
CA PHE A 28 7.55 7.46 -13.16
C PHE A 28 8.57 8.42 -12.51
N TYR A 29 9.87 8.23 -12.77
CA TYR A 29 10.97 9.10 -12.32
C TYR A 29 11.00 9.30 -10.79
N GLY A 30 10.74 8.25 -10.01
CA GLY A 30 10.72 8.30 -8.55
C GLY A 30 9.34 8.58 -7.96
N ASN A 31 8.34 8.95 -8.77
CA ASN A 31 6.96 9.11 -8.28
C ASN A 31 6.30 7.78 -7.91
N GLU A 32 6.89 6.62 -8.24
CA GLU A 32 6.45 5.31 -7.76
C GLU A 32 6.36 5.28 -6.24
N PHE A 33 7.24 6.02 -5.56
CA PHE A 33 7.25 6.14 -4.10
C PHE A 33 5.90 6.58 -3.53
N PHE A 34 5.14 7.43 -4.23
CA PHE A 34 3.82 7.87 -3.78
C PHE A 34 2.81 6.72 -3.74
N ILE A 35 2.95 5.73 -4.63
CA ILE A 35 2.11 4.52 -4.63
C ILE A 35 2.41 3.66 -3.40
N GLY A 36 3.70 3.49 -3.08
CA GLY A 36 4.13 2.78 -1.87
C GLY A 36 3.68 3.49 -0.58
N LEU A 37 3.84 4.81 -0.51
CA LEU A 37 3.39 5.64 0.61
C LEU A 37 1.88 5.51 0.84
N LEU A 38 1.11 5.54 -0.24
CA LEU A 38 -0.36 5.38 -0.19
C LEU A 38 -0.75 3.98 0.29
N GLY A 39 -0.06 2.93 -0.15
CA GLY A 39 -0.23 1.57 0.38
C GLY A 39 0.04 1.49 1.89
N PHE A 40 1.08 2.16 2.36
CA PHE A 40 1.42 2.23 3.79
C PHE A 40 0.35 2.93 4.62
N ILE A 41 -0.21 4.04 4.13
CA ILE A 41 -1.33 4.75 4.77
C ILE A 41 -2.55 3.81 4.94
N PHE A 42 -2.90 3.02 3.92
CA PHE A 42 -4.00 2.06 4.03
C PHE A 42 -3.75 0.98 5.09
N ILE A 43 -2.52 0.52 5.26
CA ILE A 43 -2.17 -0.42 6.34
C ILE A 43 -2.41 0.21 7.71
N PHE A 44 -1.96 1.46 7.91
CA PHE A 44 -2.17 2.19 9.18
C PHE A 44 -3.65 2.42 9.47
N ILE A 45 -4.43 2.86 8.48
CA ILE A 45 -5.89 3.00 8.63
C ILE A 45 -6.52 1.67 9.04
N GLY A 46 -6.15 0.58 8.36
CA GLY A 46 -6.64 -0.75 8.70
C GLY A 46 -6.25 -1.20 10.12
N PHE A 47 -5.04 -0.86 10.56
CA PHE A 47 -4.54 -1.16 11.90
C PHE A 47 -5.33 -0.40 12.98
N PHE A 48 -5.51 0.92 12.83
CA PHE A 48 -6.30 1.72 13.76
C PHE A 48 -7.77 1.31 13.78
N MET A 49 -8.36 1.00 12.63
CA MET A 49 -9.75 0.51 12.56
C MET A 49 -9.95 -0.86 13.22
N LYS A 50 -8.89 -1.69 13.30
CA LYS A 50 -8.94 -2.94 14.05
C LYS A 50 -8.90 -2.63 15.55
N ASN A 51 -7.98 -1.77 15.97
CA ASN A 51 -7.77 -1.39 17.37
C ASN A 51 -8.97 -0.66 18.00
N ASP A 52 -9.77 0.05 17.22
CA ASP A 52 -10.99 0.72 17.69
C ASP A 52 -12.19 -0.24 17.90
N ARG A 53 -12.13 -1.45 17.32
CA ARG A 53 -13.22 -2.44 17.38
C ARG A 53 -12.97 -3.59 18.35
N ASP A 54 -11.76 -3.69 18.89
CA ASP A 54 -11.35 -4.66 19.92
C ASP A 54 -11.35 -3.94 21.29
#